data_AF-A0A7C4ZKJ7-F1
#
_entry.id   AF-A0A7C4ZKJ7-F1
#
_cell.length_a   1.000
_cell.length_b   1.000
_cell.length_c   1.000
_cell.angle_alpha   90.00
_cell.angle_beta   90.00
_cell.angle_gamma   90.00
#
_symmetry.space_group_name_H-M   'P 1'
#
loop_
_entity.id
_entity.type
_entity.pdbx_description
1 polymer ?
#
loop_
_entity_poly.entity_id
_entity_poly.type
_entity_poly.pdbx_seq_one_letter_code
_entity_poly.pdbx_strand_id
1 'polypeptide(L)'
;MWIRLYDSLEEHGIQVVLSNPSKTRLIAEARVKTDKVDARILARLLRADMLPLCFVQIGCNVIGVSLFARVHLVKMRPEVKNRIHALLDKHGLKCPYKILFSKKGLE
;
A
#
# COMPACT_ATOMS: atom_id res chain seq x y z
N MET A 1 -10.11 -5.41 -0.45
CA MET A 1 -11.35 -5.42 -1.24
C MET A 1 -11.10 -5.84 -2.69
N TRP A 2 -10.09 -5.30 -3.40
CA TRP A 2 -9.79 -5.68 -4.80
C TRP A 2 -9.43 -7.16 -5.02
N ILE A 3 -8.81 -7.82 -4.03
CA ILE A 3 -8.40 -9.24 -4.11
C ILE A 3 -9.59 -10.15 -4.42
N ARG A 4 -10.71 -9.99 -3.72
CA ARG A 4 -11.92 -10.79 -3.98
C ARG A 4 -12.50 -10.59 -5.37
N LEU A 5 -12.39 -9.37 -5.91
CA LEU A 5 -12.84 -9.07 -7.26
C LEU A 5 -11.91 -9.73 -8.28
N TYR A 6 -10.60 -9.68 -8.06
CA TYR A 6 -9.61 -10.36 -8.87
C TYR A 6 -9.88 -11.87 -8.91
N ASP A 7 -10.00 -12.49 -7.73
CA ASP A 7 -10.23 -13.94 -7.60
C ASP A 7 -11.55 -14.35 -8.29
N SER A 8 -12.62 -13.59 -8.06
CA SER A 8 -13.93 -13.87 -8.67
C SER A 8 -13.91 -13.75 -10.19
N LEU A 9 -13.20 -12.76 -10.76
CA LEU A 9 -13.10 -12.59 -12.21
C LEU A 9 -12.26 -13.71 -12.86
N GLU A 10 -11.16 -14.11 -12.21
CA GLU A 10 -10.32 -15.22 -12.66
C GLU A 10 -11.06 -16.57 -12.59
N GLU A 11 -11.88 -16.80 -11.55
CA GLU A 11 -12.75 -17.99 -11.43
C GLU A 11 -13.75 -18.09 -12.58
N HIS A 12 -14.21 -16.95 -13.13
CA HIS A 12 -15.09 -16.90 -14.30
C HIS A 12 -14.33 -16.95 -15.63
N GLY A 13 -13.01 -17.16 -15.62
CA GLY A 13 -12.17 -17.25 -16.82
C GLY A 13 -11.94 -15.90 -17.53
N ILE A 14 -12.18 -14.78 -16.85
CA ILE A 14 -11.90 -13.46 -17.39
C ILE A 14 -10.43 -13.14 -17.11
N GLN A 15 -9.65 -12.91 -18.16
CA GLN A 15 -8.25 -12.52 -18.02
C GLN A 15 -8.14 -11.15 -17.33
N VAL A 16 -7.66 -11.12 -16.08
CA VAL A 16 -7.46 -9.88 -15.33
C VAL A 16 -6.00 -9.46 -15.37
N VAL A 17 -5.78 -8.19 -15.71
CA VAL A 17 -4.44 -7.60 -15.75
C VAL A 17 -4.36 -6.48 -14.71
N LEU A 18 -3.44 -6.62 -13.74
CA LEU A 18 -3.22 -5.62 -12.71
C LEU A 18 -2.08 -4.68 -13.12
N SER A 19 -2.31 -3.37 -13.05
CA SER A 19 -1.28 -2.36 -13.30
C SER A 19 -0.86 -1.63 -12.02
N ASN A 20 0.35 -1.09 -12.01
CA ASN A 20 0.80 -0.21 -10.94
C ASN A 20 0.12 1.16 -11.10
N PRO A 21 -0.75 1.60 -10.19
CA PRO A 21 -1.49 2.85 -10.35
C PRO A 21 -0.57 4.08 -10.37
N SER A 22 0.51 4.08 -9.58
CA SER A 22 1.46 5.21 -9.55
C SER A 22 2.20 5.36 -10.88
N LYS A 23 2.67 4.26 -11.46
CA LYS A 23 3.35 4.29 -12.77
C LYS A 23 2.36 4.54 -13.91
N THR A 24 1.16 3.97 -13.83
CA THR A 24 0.10 4.18 -14.82
C THR A 24 -0.31 5.64 -14.86
N ARG A 25 -0.43 6.31 -13.71
CA ARG A 25 -0.74 7.74 -13.64
C ARG A 25 0.28 8.60 -14.39
N LEU A 26 1.57 8.28 -14.29
CA LEU A 26 2.61 9.03 -15.02
C LEU A 26 2.44 8.99 -16.55
N ILE A 27 1.78 7.96 -17.07
CA ILE A 27 1.63 7.71 -18.52
C ILE A 27 0.22 8.08 -19.01
N ALA A 28 -0.78 7.87 -18.16
CA ALA A 28 -2.19 7.81 -18.53
C ALA A 28 -3.06 8.89 -17.87
N GLU A 29 -2.48 9.82 -17.11
CA GLU A 29 -3.25 10.86 -16.43
C GLU A 29 -3.96 11.79 -17.44
N ALA A 30 -5.28 11.60 -17.55
CA ALA A 30 -6.13 12.42 -18.40
C ALA A 30 -6.53 13.72 -17.70
N ARG A 31 -6.64 14.80 -18.47
CA ARG A 31 -7.22 16.08 -17.98
C ARG A 31 -8.67 15.93 -17.54
N VAL A 32 -9.43 15.05 -18.18
CA VAL A 32 -10.83 14.75 -17.86
C VAL A 32 -10.91 13.33 -17.31
N LYS A 33 -11.05 13.21 -15.99
CA LYS A 33 -11.11 11.93 -15.30
C LYS A 33 -12.54 11.40 -15.30
N THR A 34 -12.83 10.48 -16.21
CA THR A 34 -14.11 9.77 -16.27
C THR A 34 -13.85 8.30 -16.57
N ASP A 35 -14.64 7.40 -15.96
CA ASP A 35 -14.43 5.95 -16.08
C ASP A 35 -14.38 5.48 -17.54
N LYS A 36 -15.18 6.10 -18.43
CA LYS A 36 -15.20 5.80 -19.87
C LYS A 36 -13.89 6.17 -20.57
N VAL A 37 -13.31 7.33 -20.24
CA VAL A 37 -12.06 7.81 -20.84
C VAL A 37 -10.88 7.00 -20.29
N ASP A 38 -10.85 6.78 -18.97
CA ASP A 38 -9.80 6.03 -18.30
C ASP A 38 -9.76 4.58 -18.80
N ALA A 39 -10.91 3.90 -18.91
CA ALA A 39 -10.99 2.55 -19.46
C ALA A 39 -10.46 2.47 -20.90
N ARG A 40 -10.77 3.48 -21.73
CA ARG A 40 -10.29 3.54 -23.12
C ARG A 40 -8.78 3.73 -23.19
N ILE A 41 -8.21 4.58 -22.33
CA ILE A 41 -6.76 4.80 -22.26
C ILE A 41 -6.07 3.52 -21.79
N LEU A 42 -6.55 2.88 -20.73
CA LEU A 42 -6.01 1.61 -20.24
C LEU A 42 -6.04 0.53 -21.31
N ALA A 43 -7.14 0.41 -22.06
CA ALA A 43 -7.24 -0.54 -23.16
C ALA A 43 -6.25 -0.25 -24.30
N ARG A 44 -5.95 1.02 -24.58
CA ARG A 44 -4.92 1.40 -25.56
C ARG A 44 -3.51 1.05 -25.06
N LEU A 45 -3.22 1.32 -23.79
CA LEU A 45 -1.92 1.01 -23.18
C LEU A 45 -1.68 -0.50 -23.12
N LEU A 46 -2.71 -1.27 -22.79
CA LEU A 46 -2.63 -2.73 -22.78
C LEU A 46 -2.37 -3.28 -24.19
N ARG A 47 -3.07 -2.78 -25.21
CA ARG A 47 -2.83 -3.17 -26.62
C ARG A 47 -1.44 -2.79 -27.12
N ALA A 48 -0.86 -1.71 -26.61
CA ALA A 48 0.47 -1.25 -27.00
C ALA A 48 1.60 -1.89 -26.17
N ASP A 49 1.29 -2.81 -25.25
CA ASP A 49 2.23 -3.41 -24.28
C ASP A 49 3.00 -2.37 -23.45
N MET A 50 2.35 -1.22 -23.18
CA MET A 50 2.92 -0.09 -22.42
C MET A 50 2.37 0.00 -20.99
N LEU A 51 1.55 -0.97 -20.58
CA LEU A 51 0.94 -0.96 -19.26
C LEU A 51 1.95 -1.49 -18.21
N PRO A 52 2.23 -0.75 -17.12
CA PRO A 52 3.16 -1.21 -16.11
C PRO A 52 2.51 -2.31 -15.26
N LEU A 53 2.69 -3.57 -15.67
CA LEU A 53 2.07 -4.74 -15.04
C LEU A 53 2.63 -4.99 -13.63
N CYS A 54 1.76 -5.49 -12.76
CA CYS A 54 2.10 -5.96 -11.42
C CYS A 54 1.85 -7.47 -11.34
N PHE A 55 2.84 -8.18 -10.82
CA PHE A 55 2.71 -9.61 -10.57
C PHE A 55 1.77 -9.84 -9.37
N VAL A 56 0.81 -10.76 -9.54
CA VAL A 56 -0.09 -11.21 -8.49
C VAL A 56 0.24 -12.67 -8.19
N GLN A 57 0.57 -12.97 -6.93
CA GLN A 57 0.78 -14.35 -6.50
C GLN A 57 -0.57 -15.05 -6.32
N ILE A 58 -0.89 -15.96 -7.22
CA ILE A 58 -2.08 -16.81 -7.14
C ILE A 58 -1.80 -17.94 -6.14
N GLY A 59 -2.69 -18.14 -5.16
CA GLY A 59 -2.71 -19.33 -4.30
C GLY A 59 -1.93 -19.30 -2.98
N CYS A 60 -1.19 -18.23 -2.64
CA CYS A 60 -0.48 -18.14 -1.35
C CYS A 60 -0.71 -16.79 -0.64
N ASN A 61 -1.91 -16.61 -0.10
CA ASN A 61 -2.29 -15.40 0.63
C ASN A 61 -1.61 -15.27 2.01
N VAL A 62 -1.12 -16.37 2.60
CA VAL A 62 -0.51 -16.33 3.95
C VAL A 62 0.77 -15.49 4.01
N ILE A 63 1.63 -15.58 2.98
CA ILE A 63 2.87 -14.79 2.91
C ILE A 63 2.53 -13.31 2.67
N GLY A 64 1.57 -13.03 1.78
CA GLY A 64 1.12 -11.67 1.51
C GLY A 64 0.51 -10.98 2.74
N VAL A 65 -0.41 -11.66 3.44
CA VAL A 65 -1.04 -11.15 4.67
C VAL A 65 0.01 -10.85 5.75
N SER A 66 0.98 -11.75 5.95
CA SER A 66 2.08 -11.54 6.91
C SER A 66 2.94 -10.33 6.54
N LEU A 67 3.26 -10.15 5.25
CA LEU A 67 4.01 -8.99 4.78
C LEU A 67 3.25 -7.68 5.01
N PHE A 68 1.96 -7.62 4.67
CA PHE A 68 1.14 -6.44 4.92
C PHE A 68 1.03 -6.12 6.41
N ALA A 69 0.85 -7.13 7.27
CA ALA A 69 0.82 -6.96 8.72
C ALA A 69 2.16 -6.37 9.22
N ARG A 70 3.29 -6.89 8.75
CA ARG A 70 4.61 -6.35 9.10
C ARG A 70 4.79 -4.92 8.63
N VAL A 71 4.44 -4.60 7.39
CA VAL A 71 4.54 -3.23 6.85
C VAL A 71 3.68 -2.27 7.68
N HIS A 72 2.46 -2.68 8.04
CA HIS A 72 1.57 -1.90 8.88
C HIS A 72 2.18 -1.65 10.28
N LEU A 73 2.70 -2.68 10.94
CA LEU A 73 3.36 -2.55 12.24
C LEU A 73 4.61 -1.66 12.19
N VAL A 74 5.42 -1.77 11.14
CA VAL A 74 6.61 -0.93 10.95
C VAL A 74 6.22 0.54 10.77
N LYS A 75 5.11 0.83 10.09
CA LYS A 75 4.58 2.20 9.94
C LYS A 75 3.96 2.73 11.23
N MET A 76 3.23 1.90 11.98
CA MET A 76 2.65 2.32 13.27
C MET A 76 3.70 2.56 14.35
N ARG A 77 4.84 1.88 14.28
CA ARG A 77 5.92 2.01 15.28
C ARG A 77 6.35 3.47 15.52
N PRO A 78 6.75 4.27 14.53
CA PRO A 78 7.10 5.68 14.74
C PRO A 78 5.90 6.54 15.19
N GLU A 79 4.68 6.24 14.74
CA GLU A 79 3.49 6.99 15.16
C GLU A 79 3.24 6.87 16.67
N VAL A 80 3.33 5.65 17.20
CA VAL A 80 3.20 5.39 18.64
C VAL A 80 4.32 6.09 19.42
N LYS A 81 5.55 6.04 18.91
CA LYS A 81 6.69 6.75 19.54
C LYS A 81 6.46 8.25 19.60
N ASN A 82 6.03 8.85 18.49
CA ASN A 82 5.75 10.28 18.41
C ASN A 82 4.60 10.69 19.34
N ARG A 83 3.58 9.83 19.50
CA ARG A 83 2.49 10.06 20.44
C ARG A 83 2.96 10.07 21.89
N ILE A 84 3.88 9.18 22.26
CA ILE A 84 4.50 9.17 23.60
C ILE A 84 5.32 10.44 23.83
N HIS A 85 6.13 10.86 22.83
CA HIS A 85 6.85 12.13 22.91
C HIS A 85 5.91 13.33 23.12
N ALA A 86 4.84 13.42 22.32
CA ALA A 86 3.85 14.49 22.45
C ALA A 86 3.16 14.52 23.83
N LEU A 87 2.90 13.35 24.42
CA LEU A 87 2.33 13.26 25.77
C LEU A 87 3.33 13.75 26.84
N LEU A 88 4.59 13.37 26.74
CA LEU A 88 5.64 13.83 27.67
C LEU A 88 5.82 15.34 27.59
N ASP A 89 5.85 15.90 26.38
CA ASP A 89 5.94 17.34 26.15
C ASP A 89 4.73 18.07 26.75
N LYS A 90 3.52 17.54 26.56
CA LYS A 90 2.28 18.11 27.13
C LYS A 90 2.29 18.16 28.65
N HIS A 91 2.90 17.18 29.32
CA HIS A 91 3.01 17.11 30.77
C HIS A 91 4.30 17.74 31.32
N GLY A 92 5.16 18.30 30.46
CA GLY A 92 6.45 18.90 30.87
C GLY A 92 7.44 17.90 31.46
N LEU A 93 7.24 16.60 31.22
CA LEU A 93 8.05 15.54 31.80
C LEU A 93 9.29 15.31 30.94
N LYS A 94 10.47 15.59 31.50
CA LYS A 94 11.74 15.20 30.85
C LYS A 94 12.00 13.73 31.12
N CYS A 95 12.20 12.96 30.05
CA CYS A 95 12.53 11.55 30.20
C CYS A 95 13.96 11.43 30.78
N PRO A 96 14.17 10.56 31.80
CA PRO A 96 15.48 10.35 32.41
C PRO A 96 16.51 9.70 31.48
N TYR A 97 16.06 9.14 30.35
CA TYR A 97 16.92 8.50 29.34
C TYR A 97 17.08 9.38 28.11
N LYS A 98 18.30 9.41 27.55
CA LYS A 98 18.64 10.13 26.31
C LYS A 98 17.81 9.66 25.10
N ILE A 99 17.37 8.40 25.10
CA ILE A 99 16.51 7.81 24.07
C ILE A 99 15.45 6.95 24.77
N LEU A 100 14.18 7.35 24.67
CA LEU A 100 13.03 6.67 25.28
C LEU A 100 12.93 5.19 24.93
N PHE A 101 13.19 4.83 23.67
CA PHE A 101 13.05 3.46 23.18
C PHE A 101 14.39 2.71 23.06
N SER A 102 15.36 3.06 23.91
CA SER A 102 16.61 2.31 24.09
C SER A 102 16.35 1.00 24.83
N LYS A 103 17.27 0.01 24.77
CA LYS A 103 17.18 -1.20 25.61
C LYS A 103 16.94 -0.87 27.09
N LYS A 104 17.59 0.18 27.60
CA LYS A 104 17.44 0.68 28.97
C LYS A 104 16.15 1.47 29.26
N GLY A 105 15.41 1.88 28.22
CA GLY A 105 14.13 2.58 28.35
C GLY A 105 12.92 1.71 28.00
N LEU A 106 13.17 0.46 27.59
CA LEU A 106 12.15 -0.57 27.35
C LEU A 106 12.05 -1.59 28.50
N GLU A 107 13.13 -1.76 29.27
CA GLU A 107 13.14 -2.42 30.59
C GLU A 107 12.45 -1.54 31.64
#